data_AF-A0A1J4XP64-F1
#
_entry.id   AF-A0A1J4XP64-F1
#
_cell.length_a   1.000
_cell.length_b   1.000
_cell.length_c   1.000
_cell.angle_alpha   90.00
_cell.angle_beta   90.00
_cell.angle_gamma   90.00
#
_symmetry.space_group_name_H-M   'P 1'
#
loop_
_entity.id
_entity.type
_entity.pdbx_description
1 polymer ?
#
loop_
_entity_poly.entity_id
_entity_poly.type
_entity_poly.pdbx_seq_one_letter_code
_entity_poly.pdbx_strand_id
1 'polypeptide(L)'
;MTIVGFSFTQISAEKKPNVHGKININNNVTIVDVQTADLFLGSIKQPGLRFLFEYKSTYSPGLGTIVLGGEVLYMGDANKNSEILASWKKDKKVSGSVISEILNHVLGRCNIEALLISREVNLPPPIPLPRLKSEEKPEGKSQL
;
A
#
# COMPACT_ATOMS: atom_id res chain seq x y z
N MET A 1 5.21 -4.21 -20.24
CA MET A 1 4.73 -4.68 -18.93
C MET A 1 4.18 -3.48 -18.21
N THR A 2 2.91 -3.51 -17.82
CA THR A 2 2.21 -2.31 -17.33
C THR A 2 1.08 -2.70 -16.40
N ILE A 3 0.93 -1.96 -15.31
CA ILE A 3 -0.27 -1.97 -14.48
C ILE A 3 -1.39 -1.26 -15.25
N VAL A 4 -2.47 -1.98 -15.56
CA VAL A 4 -3.60 -1.46 -16.36
C VAL A 4 -4.85 -1.19 -15.52
N GLY A 5 -4.87 -1.65 -14.27
CA GLY A 5 -6.01 -1.48 -13.39
C GLY A 5 -5.63 -1.59 -11.92
N PHE A 6 -6.37 -0.87 -11.10
CA PHE A 6 -6.29 -0.89 -9.64
C PHE A 6 -7.69 -0.68 -9.08
N SER A 7 -8.11 -1.51 -8.14
CA SER A 7 -9.39 -1.32 -7.44
C SER A 7 -9.32 -1.79 -6.00
N PHE A 8 -10.07 -1.12 -5.12
CA PHE A 8 -10.29 -1.61 -3.76
C PHE A 8 -11.47 -2.57 -3.74
N THR A 9 -11.29 -3.69 -3.06
CA THR A 9 -12.33 -4.69 -2.81
C THR A 9 -12.84 -4.60 -1.36
N GLN A 10 -12.03 -4.05 -0.46
CA GLN A 10 -12.37 -3.85 0.94
C GLN A 10 -11.74 -2.58 1.48
N ILE A 11 -12.52 -1.78 2.20
CA ILE A 11 -12.05 -0.66 3.01
C ILE A 11 -12.65 -0.80 4.39
N SER A 12 -11.81 -0.90 5.43
CA SER A 12 -12.23 -1.01 6.82
C SER A 12 -11.35 -0.15 7.70
N ALA A 13 -11.95 0.56 8.65
CA ALA A 13 -11.24 1.34 9.64
C ALA A 13 -11.95 1.29 10.98
N GLU A 14 -11.18 1.08 12.04
CA GLU A 14 -11.66 1.00 13.41
C GLU A 14 -10.77 1.85 14.31
N LYS A 15 -11.38 2.71 15.12
CA LYS A 15 -10.74 3.42 16.23
C LYS A 15 -11.33 2.92 17.54
N LYS A 16 -10.46 2.57 18.48
CA LYS A 16 -10.85 2.14 19.82
C LYS A 16 -10.71 3.30 20.83
N PRO A 17 -11.62 3.42 21.80
CA PRO A 17 -11.53 4.45 22.83
C PRO A 17 -10.43 4.14 23.86
N ASN A 18 -10.01 5.16 24.60
CA ASN A 18 -9.20 5.05 25.82
C ASN A 18 -7.80 4.43 25.68
N VAL A 19 -7.06 4.82 24.65
CA VAL A 19 -5.63 4.50 24.54
C VAL A 19 -4.80 5.72 24.95
N HIS A 20 -3.96 5.53 25.95
CA HIS A 20 -3.04 6.53 26.46
C HIS A 20 -1.59 6.11 26.23
N GLY A 21 -0.72 7.07 25.93
CA GLY A 21 0.71 6.86 25.77
C GLY A 21 1.22 7.03 24.35
N LYS A 22 2.46 6.60 24.12
CA LYS A 22 3.15 6.75 22.83
C LYS A 22 2.55 5.79 21.80
N ILE A 23 1.97 6.35 20.74
CA ILE A 23 1.39 5.57 19.64
C ILE A 23 2.50 5.18 18.65
N ASN A 24 2.58 3.89 18.33
CA ASN A 24 3.40 3.35 17.25
C ASN A 24 2.50 2.95 16.08
N ILE A 25 2.89 3.33 14.87
CA ILE A 25 2.14 3.06 13.64
C ILE A 25 2.97 2.10 12.81
N ASN A 26 2.40 0.93 12.48
CA ASN A 26 3.01 -0.04 11.59
C ASN A 26 2.17 -0.21 10.34
N ASN A 27 2.75 0.10 9.18
CA ASN A 27 2.12 -0.08 7.87
C ASN A 27 2.76 -1.26 7.17
N ASN A 28 1.94 -2.22 6.75
CA ASN A 28 2.38 -3.40 6.03
C ASN A 28 1.54 -3.60 4.76
N VAL A 29 2.17 -4.03 3.68
CA VAL A 29 1.51 -4.45 2.45
C VAL A 29 1.87 -5.90 2.18
N THR A 30 0.88 -6.70 1.85
CA THR A 30 1.08 -8.12 1.53
C THR A 30 0.28 -8.48 0.29
N ILE A 31 0.92 -9.22 -0.62
CA ILE A 31 0.21 -9.86 -1.72
C ILE A 31 -0.44 -11.12 -1.15
N VAL A 32 -1.76 -11.19 -1.23
CA VAL A 32 -2.58 -12.28 -0.71
C VAL A 32 -2.63 -13.43 -1.72
N ASP A 33 -2.77 -13.11 -3.00
CA ASP A 33 -2.85 -14.10 -4.07
C ASP A 33 -2.47 -13.52 -5.45
N VAL A 34 -2.13 -14.41 -6.39
CA VAL A 34 -1.84 -14.09 -7.79
C VAL A 34 -2.61 -15.05 -8.70
N GLN A 35 -3.49 -14.50 -9.53
CA GLN A 35 -4.40 -15.25 -10.38
C GLN A 35 -4.23 -14.85 -11.84
N THR A 36 -4.59 -15.74 -12.77
CA THR A 36 -4.73 -15.39 -14.18
C THR A 36 -5.94 -14.49 -14.37
N ALA A 37 -5.77 -13.43 -15.16
CA ALA A 37 -6.86 -12.54 -15.53
C ALA A 37 -6.89 -12.35 -17.05
N ASP A 38 -8.09 -12.39 -17.61
CA ASP A 38 -8.33 -12.02 -18.99
C ASP A 38 -8.63 -10.52 -19.06
N LEU A 39 -7.69 -9.74 -19.60
CA LEU A 39 -7.79 -8.29 -19.67
C LEU A 39 -8.35 -7.88 -21.04
N PHE A 40 -9.37 -7.03 -21.04
CA PHE A 40 -10.00 -6.55 -22.28
C PHE A 40 -9.56 -5.10 -22.56
N LEU A 41 -8.82 -4.91 -23.65
CA LEU A 41 -8.44 -3.59 -24.17
C LEU A 41 -9.26 -3.34 -25.44
N GLY A 42 -10.42 -2.70 -25.26
CA GLY A 42 -11.43 -2.61 -26.32
C GLY A 42 -11.96 -4.00 -26.66
N SER A 43 -11.83 -4.41 -27.92
CA SER A 43 -12.26 -5.73 -28.40
C SER A 43 -11.19 -6.81 -28.32
N ILE A 44 -9.98 -6.47 -27.88
CA ILE A 44 -8.85 -7.40 -27.83
C ILE A 44 -8.71 -7.98 -26.43
N LYS A 45 -8.79 -9.31 -26.33
CA LYS A 45 -8.50 -10.08 -25.13
C LYS A 45 -6.98 -10.27 -25.01
N GLN A 46 -6.40 -9.87 -23.88
CA GLN A 46 -4.98 -10.02 -23.57
C GLN A 46 -4.80 -10.78 -22.26
N PRO A 47 -3.86 -11.73 -22.19
CA PRO A 47 -3.56 -12.44 -20.95
C PRO A 47 -2.88 -11.49 -19.95
N GLY A 48 -3.32 -11.54 -18.70
CA GLY A 48 -2.73 -10.78 -17.60
C GLY A 48 -2.78 -11.54 -16.29
N LEU A 49 -2.34 -10.84 -15.24
CA LEU A 49 -2.36 -11.33 -13.87
C LEU A 49 -3.16 -10.38 -12.99
N ARG A 50 -3.92 -10.95 -12.06
CA ARG A 50 -4.57 -10.24 -10.96
C ARG A 50 -3.79 -10.51 -9.69
N PHE A 51 -3.29 -9.45 -9.06
CA PHE A 51 -2.63 -9.51 -7.76
C PHE A 51 -3.59 -9.02 -6.70
N LEU A 52 -4.04 -9.91 -5.82
CA LEU A 52 -4.80 -9.55 -4.64
C LEU A 52 -3.84 -9.06 -3.56
N PHE A 53 -4.14 -7.92 -2.96
CA PHE A 53 -3.31 -7.34 -1.91
C PHE A 53 -4.14 -6.96 -0.68
N GLU A 54 -3.45 -6.91 0.46
CA GLU A 54 -3.92 -6.30 1.69
C GLU A 54 -2.89 -5.28 2.17
N TYR A 55 -3.33 -4.05 2.40
CA TYR A 55 -2.62 -3.03 3.14
C TYR A 55 -3.21 -2.94 4.54
N LYS A 56 -2.37 -2.92 5.56
CA LYS A 56 -2.77 -2.80 6.96
C LYS A 56 -1.94 -1.76 7.69
N SER A 57 -2.59 -0.74 8.24
CA SER A 57 -2.01 0.21 9.17
C SER A 57 -2.51 -0.08 10.58
N THR A 58 -1.61 -0.47 11.48
CA THR A 58 -1.94 -0.84 12.86
C THR A 58 -1.39 0.20 13.83
N TYR A 59 -2.27 0.70 14.71
CA TYR A 59 -1.94 1.73 15.70
C TYR A 59 -1.84 1.10 17.10
N SER A 60 -0.61 0.99 17.60
CA SER A 60 -0.29 0.33 18.87
C SER A 60 0.01 1.36 19.97
N PRO A 61 -0.40 1.11 21.23
CA PRO A 61 -1.13 -0.08 21.69
C PRO A 61 -2.65 0.07 21.52
N GLY A 62 -3.24 -0.69 20.58
CA GLY A 62 -4.68 -0.91 20.50
C GLY A 62 -5.54 0.31 20.13
N LEU A 63 -4.97 1.38 19.57
CA LEU A 63 -5.73 2.60 19.21
C LEU A 63 -6.67 2.37 18.03
N GLY A 64 -6.29 1.50 17.10
CA GLY A 64 -7.09 1.27 15.91
C GLY A 64 -6.34 0.55 14.80
N THR A 65 -7.05 0.33 13.70
CA THR A 65 -6.50 -0.30 12.50
C THR A 65 -7.23 0.20 11.27
N ILE A 66 -6.49 0.36 10.17
CA ILE A 66 -7.01 0.57 8.83
C ILE A 66 -6.60 -0.64 7.99
N VAL A 67 -7.56 -1.28 7.32
CA VAL A 67 -7.35 -2.40 6.40
C VAL A 67 -7.91 -2.02 5.03
N LEU A 68 -7.06 -2.03 4.02
CA LEU A 68 -7.43 -1.80 2.62
C LEU A 68 -7.09 -3.06 1.81
N GLY A 69 -8.11 -3.77 1.37
CA GLY A 69 -7.99 -4.90 0.46
C GLY A 69 -8.29 -4.47 -0.97
N GLY A 70 -7.59 -5.05 -1.93
CA GLY A 70 -7.83 -4.71 -3.33
C GLY A 70 -7.13 -5.63 -4.31
N GLU A 71 -7.21 -5.23 -5.58
CA GLU A 71 -6.56 -5.92 -6.67
C GLU A 71 -5.83 -4.99 -7.62
N VAL A 72 -4.72 -5.48 -8.16
CA VAL A 72 -3.95 -4.86 -9.24
C VAL A 72 -4.01 -5.76 -10.47
N LEU A 73 -4.39 -5.18 -11.60
CA LEU A 73 -4.38 -5.85 -12.90
C LEU A 73 -3.08 -5.51 -13.62
N TYR A 74 -2.30 -6.55 -13.90
CA TYR A 74 -1.00 -6.47 -14.52
C TYR A 74 -1.03 -7.12 -15.90
N MET A 75 -0.62 -6.37 -16.91
CA MET A 75 -0.50 -6.87 -18.28
C MET A 75 0.96 -7.13 -18.61
N GLY A 76 1.26 -8.37 -19.01
CA GLY A 76 2.59 -8.85 -19.33
C GLY A 76 2.56 -9.98 -20.36
N ASP A 77 3.73 -10.33 -20.86
CA ASP A 77 3.91 -11.40 -21.85
C ASP A 77 3.49 -12.77 -21.27
N ALA A 78 2.88 -13.64 -22.08
CA ALA A 78 2.39 -14.94 -21.61
C ALA A 78 3.46 -15.81 -20.93
N ASN A 79 4.69 -15.77 -21.43
CA ASN A 79 5.83 -16.49 -20.84
C ASN A 79 6.15 -16.00 -19.42
N LYS A 80 6.21 -14.67 -19.23
CA LYS A 80 6.48 -14.06 -17.92
C LYS A 80 5.34 -14.28 -16.95
N ASN A 81 4.09 -14.18 -17.42
CA ASN A 81 2.93 -14.43 -16.58
C ASN A 81 2.94 -15.88 -16.04
N SER A 82 3.32 -16.84 -16.89
CA SER A 82 3.45 -18.24 -16.50
C SER A 82 4.57 -18.46 -15.48
N GLU A 83 5.70 -17.81 -15.66
CA GLU A 83 6.83 -17.85 -14.72
C GLU A 83 6.45 -17.27 -13.35
N ILE A 84 5.79 -16.11 -13.33
CA ILE A 84 5.31 -15.47 -12.10
C ILE A 84 4.33 -16.39 -11.36
N LEU A 85 3.37 -16.98 -12.07
CA LEU A 85 2.41 -17.91 -11.48
C LEU A 85 3.09 -19.17 -10.92
N ALA A 86 4.07 -19.72 -11.64
CA ALA A 86 4.83 -20.88 -11.18
C ALA A 86 5.63 -20.56 -9.90
N SER A 87 6.30 -19.40 -9.88
CA SER A 87 7.05 -18.92 -8.70
C SER A 87 6.13 -18.65 -7.51
N TRP A 88 4.96 -18.05 -7.75
CA TRP A 88 3.96 -17.81 -6.71
C TRP A 88 3.44 -19.11 -6.11
N LYS A 89 3.09 -20.09 -6.96
CA LYS A 89 2.60 -21.41 -6.49
C LYS A 89 3.65 -22.19 -5.71
N LYS A 90 4.92 -22.06 -6.08
CA LYS A 90 6.01 -22.79 -5.42
C LYS A 90 6.41 -22.17 -4.08
N ASP A 91 6.67 -20.87 -4.08
CA ASP A 91 7.36 -20.21 -2.97
C ASP A 91 6.59 -19.01 -2.39
N LYS A 92 5.39 -18.69 -2.91
CA LYS A 92 4.67 -17.43 -2.66
C LYS A 92 5.55 -16.19 -2.88
N LYS A 93 6.42 -16.29 -3.88
CA LYS A 93 7.33 -15.21 -4.29
C LYS A 93 7.02 -14.81 -5.71
N VAL A 94 7.26 -13.54 -6.00
CA VAL A 94 7.17 -12.95 -7.34
C VAL A 94 8.55 -12.37 -7.65
N SER A 95 8.99 -12.46 -8.91
CA SER A 95 10.27 -11.91 -9.36
C SER A 95 10.46 -10.46 -8.90
N GLY A 96 11.67 -10.11 -8.45
CA GLY A 96 11.97 -8.86 -7.73
C GLY A 96 11.56 -7.56 -8.42
N SER A 97 11.67 -7.46 -9.75
CA SER A 97 11.29 -6.25 -10.49
C SER A 97 9.77 -6.04 -10.53
N VAL A 98 9.02 -7.09 -10.85
CA VAL A 98 7.55 -7.05 -10.94
C VAL A 98 6.92 -6.81 -9.59
N ILE A 99 7.39 -7.48 -8.54
CA ILE A 99 6.85 -7.28 -7.18
C ILE A 99 7.12 -5.87 -6.69
N SER A 100 8.29 -5.29 -6.98
CA SER A 100 8.61 -3.91 -6.58
C SER A 100 7.70 -2.90 -7.28
N GLU A 101 7.43 -3.09 -8.57
CA GLU A 101 6.50 -2.25 -9.33
C GLU A 101 5.08 -2.29 -8.72
N ILE A 102 4.57 -3.49 -8.45
CA ILE A 102 3.25 -3.69 -7.85
C ILE A 102 3.19 -3.10 -6.45
N LEU A 103 4.15 -3.40 -5.59
CA LEU A 103 4.18 -2.89 -4.22
C LEU A 103 4.29 -1.37 -4.17
N ASN A 104 5.11 -0.75 -5.03
CA ASN A 104 5.20 0.71 -5.09
C ASN A 104 3.88 1.34 -5.54
N HIS A 105 3.21 0.74 -6.53
CA HIS A 105 1.91 1.21 -6.98
C HIS A 105 0.83 1.09 -5.89
N VAL A 106 0.77 -0.08 -5.22
CA VAL A 106 -0.15 -0.33 -4.10
C VAL A 106 0.13 0.63 -2.95
N LEU A 107 1.40 0.79 -2.53
CA LEU A 107 1.79 1.71 -1.47
C LEU A 107 1.39 3.15 -1.79
N GLY A 108 1.64 3.62 -3.02
CA GLY A 108 1.26 4.97 -3.43
C GLY A 108 -0.23 5.22 -3.28
N ARG A 109 -1.08 4.29 -3.73
CA ARG A 109 -2.54 4.39 -3.66
C ARG A 109 -3.07 4.23 -2.22
N CYS A 110 -2.60 3.19 -1.52
CA CYS A 110 -3.05 2.89 -0.16
C CYS A 110 -2.60 3.96 0.85
N ASN A 111 -1.43 4.58 0.69
CA ASN A 111 -0.98 5.64 1.60
C ASN A 111 -1.89 6.88 1.50
N ILE A 112 -2.36 7.23 0.31
CA ILE A 112 -3.30 8.34 0.12
C ILE A 112 -4.64 8.03 0.77
N GLU A 113 -5.21 6.85 0.49
CA GLU A 113 -6.50 6.46 1.09
C GLU A 113 -6.41 6.29 2.60
N ALA A 114 -5.35 5.64 3.11
CA ALA A 114 -5.16 5.48 4.54
C ALA A 114 -5.01 6.84 5.24
N LEU A 115 -4.39 7.84 4.60
CA LEU A 115 -4.34 9.20 5.11
C LEU A 115 -5.75 9.81 5.21
N LEU A 116 -6.55 9.73 4.15
CA LEU A 116 -7.91 10.24 4.14
C LEU A 116 -8.78 9.55 5.18
N ILE A 117 -8.79 8.22 5.21
CA ILE A 117 -9.56 7.42 6.16
C ILE A 117 -9.13 7.69 7.60
N SER A 118 -7.83 7.81 7.88
CA SER A 118 -7.33 8.12 9.22
C SER A 118 -7.93 9.43 9.74
N ARG A 119 -8.10 10.43 8.88
CA ARG A 119 -8.75 11.69 9.23
C ARG A 119 -10.22 11.48 9.56
N GLU A 120 -10.95 10.71 8.76
CA GLU A 120 -12.39 10.45 8.98
C GLU A 120 -12.66 9.69 10.29
N VAL A 121 -11.78 8.75 10.67
CA VAL A 121 -11.91 8.01 11.94
C VAL A 121 -11.13 8.64 13.10
N ASN A 122 -10.57 9.85 12.91
CA ASN A 122 -9.78 10.56 13.93
C ASN A 122 -8.61 9.73 14.50
N LEU A 123 -7.92 8.98 13.64
CA LEU A 123 -6.63 8.35 13.89
C LEU A 123 -5.50 9.28 13.43
N PRO A 124 -4.30 9.20 14.04
CA PRO A 124 -3.13 9.92 13.52
C PRO A 124 -2.82 9.54 12.06
N PRO A 125 -2.21 10.44 11.27
CA PRO A 125 -1.76 10.11 9.93
C PRO A 125 -0.85 8.87 9.93
N PRO A 126 -1.12 7.86 9.08
CA PRO A 126 -0.33 6.63 9.07
C PRO A 126 1.07 6.83 8.46
N ILE A 127 1.29 7.94 7.75
CA ILE A 127 2.54 8.32 7.13
C ILE A 127 3.06 9.64 7.71
N PRO A 128 4.39 9.85 7.77
CA PRO A 128 4.95 11.12 8.20
C PRO A 128 4.59 12.22 7.19
N LEU A 129 3.94 13.27 7.68
CA LEU A 129 3.63 14.44 6.85
C LEU A 129 4.86 15.37 6.76
N PRO A 130 5.08 16.02 5.61
CA PRO A 130 6.09 17.06 5.48
C PRO A 130 5.86 18.16 6.53
N ARG A 131 6.92 18.55 7.23
CA ARG A 131 6.90 19.68 8.15
C ARG A 131 7.80 20.77 7.62
N LEU A 132 7.33 22.01 7.67
CA LEU A 132 8.20 23.16 7.49
C LEU A 132 9.18 23.18 8.68
N LYS A 133 10.48 23.06 8.41
CA LYS A 133 11.49 23.38 9.40
C LYS A 133 11.59 24.90 9.44
N SER A 134 11.07 25.51 10.50
CA SER A 134 11.47 26.88 10.84
C SER A 134 12.95 26.83 11.20
N GLU A 135 13.79 27.53 10.43
CA GLU A 135 15.17 27.81 10.84
C GLU A 135 15.11 28.72 12.06
N GLU A 136 15.19 28.15 13.26
CA GLU A 136 15.59 28.91 14.44
C GLU A 136 17.03 29.37 14.19
N LYS A 137 17.19 30.62 13.77
CA LYS A 137 18.49 31.30 13.79
C LYS A 137 19.00 31.25 15.22
N PRO A 138 20.22 30.74 15.48
CA PRO A 138 20.80 30.82 16.82
C PRO A 138 20.94 32.28 17.21
N GLU A 139 20.21 32.69 18.25
CA GLU A 139 20.33 34.01 18.86
C GLU A 139 21.78 34.26 19.26
N GLY A 140 22.25 35.45 18.90
CA GLY A 140 23.66 35.81 18.92
C GLY A 140 24.28 35.69 20.31
N LYS A 141 25.49 35.11 20.35
CA LYS A 141 26.47 35.46 21.38
C LYS A 141 26.86 36.91 21.15
N SER A 142 26.23 37.82 21.89
CA SER A 142 26.68 39.19 22.02
C SER A 142 28.13 39.19 22.49
N GLN A 143 28.97 39.88 21.72
CA GLN A 143 30.33 40.26 22.07
C GLN A 143 30.27 41.18 23.29
N LEU A 144 31.13 40.92 24.28
CA LEU A 144 32.03 41.86 25.00
C LEU A 144 32.65 41.16 26.21
#